data_AF-A0A2U3L898-F1
#
_entry.id   AF-A0A2U3L898-F1
#
_cell.length_a   1.000
_cell.length_b   1.000
_cell.length_c   1.000
_cell.angle_alpha   90.00
_cell.angle_beta   90.00
_cell.angle_gamma   90.00
#
_symmetry.space_group_name_H-M   'P 1'
#
loop_
_entity.id
_entity.type
_entity.pdbx_description
1 polymer ?
#
loop_
_entity_poly.entity_id
_entity_poly.type
_entity_poly.pdbx_seq_one_letter_code
_entity_poly.pdbx_strand_id
1 'polypeptide(L)'
;MMGSAQRLGVADALAWAALLLGMPAILPGQSVGFVEYPIPTLVSSPDGIAWGPDGAMWFAEGYGNKIGRIAPTGVITEYAVPTPSSLPQGIAAGPDAALWFIEFYGDKIGRITTAGVITEYGLAPSSSPNGIAQGPDGAM
;
A
#
# COMPACT_ATOMS: atom_id res chain seq x y z
N MET A 1 19.08 -57.51 26.14
CA MET A 1 18.18 -56.83 25.18
C MET A 1 17.05 -56.19 25.97
N MET A 2 17.23 -54.93 26.38
CA MET A 2 16.21 -54.15 27.11
C MET A 2 15.74 -53.03 26.18
N GLY A 3 14.46 -53.06 25.80
CA GLY A 3 13.80 -51.98 25.08
C GLY A 3 13.21 -50.99 26.08
N SER A 4 13.63 -49.74 25.99
CA SER A 4 13.08 -48.61 26.75
C SER A 4 11.94 -47.96 25.96
N ALA A 5 10.75 -47.92 26.57
CA ALA A 5 9.62 -47.15 26.12
C ALA A 5 9.87 -45.64 26.35
N GLN A 6 9.79 -44.82 25.29
CA GLN A 6 9.75 -43.36 25.41
C GLN A 6 8.35 -42.90 25.82
N ARG A 7 8.28 -42.14 26.92
CA ARG A 7 7.08 -41.47 27.42
C ARG A 7 6.68 -40.35 26.46
N LEU A 8 5.45 -40.38 25.95
CA LEU A 8 4.82 -39.28 25.21
C LEU A 8 4.46 -38.15 26.19
N GLY A 9 4.93 -36.94 25.90
CA GLY A 9 4.65 -35.74 26.67
C GLY A 9 3.34 -35.05 26.25
N VAL A 10 2.76 -34.29 27.17
CA VAL A 10 1.41 -33.66 27.10
C VAL A 10 1.24 -32.64 25.95
N ALA A 11 2.25 -32.43 25.11
CA ALA A 11 2.23 -31.48 24.00
C ALA A 11 1.43 -31.98 22.76
N ASP A 12 1.21 -33.30 22.62
CA ASP A 12 0.52 -33.86 21.45
C ASP A 12 -1.02 -33.85 21.55
N ALA A 13 -1.59 -33.44 22.69
CA ALA A 13 -3.03 -33.51 22.92
C ALA A 13 -3.85 -32.35 22.33
N LEU A 14 -3.20 -31.24 21.93
CA LEU A 14 -3.91 -30.04 21.45
C LEU A 14 -3.98 -29.93 19.91
N ALA A 15 -3.18 -30.71 19.17
CA ALA A 15 -3.21 -30.70 17.71
C ALA A 15 -4.46 -31.37 17.11
N TRP A 16 -5.12 -32.26 17.87
CA TRP A 16 -6.28 -33.01 17.36
C TRP A 16 -7.61 -32.26 17.43
N ALA A 17 -7.71 -31.16 18.18
CA ALA A 17 -8.95 -30.40 18.34
C ALA A 17 -9.23 -29.40 17.19
N ALA A 18 -8.20 -28.96 16.46
CA ALA A 18 -8.34 -27.98 15.37
C ALA A 18 -9.02 -28.55 14.11
N LEU A 19 -9.08 -29.88 13.96
CA LEU A 19 -9.62 -30.52 12.76
C LEU A 19 -11.17 -30.48 12.66
N LEU A 20 -11.87 -30.16 13.76
CA LEU A 20 -13.35 -30.23 13.80
C LEU A 20 -14.08 -28.92 13.47
N LEU A 21 -13.38 -27.78 13.32
CA LEU A 21 -14.02 -26.46 13.11
C LEU A 21 -13.50 -25.67 11.89
N GLY A 22 -12.60 -26.23 11.06
CA GLY A 22 -12.14 -25.56 9.83
C GLY A 22 -11.39 -24.24 10.04
N MET A 23 -10.88 -23.97 11.24
CA MET A 23 -10.06 -22.80 11.54
C MET A 23 -8.60 -23.10 11.15
N PRO A 24 -7.90 -22.18 10.46
CA PRO A 24 -6.48 -22.38 10.17
C PRO A 24 -5.69 -22.40 11.49
N ALA A 25 -4.99 -23.52 11.74
CA ALA A 25 -4.01 -23.59 12.82
C ALA A 25 -2.78 -22.76 12.44
N ILE A 26 -2.55 -21.64 13.13
CA ILE A 26 -1.27 -20.92 13.03
C ILE A 26 -0.25 -21.76 13.81
N LEU A 27 0.64 -22.44 13.10
CA LEU A 27 1.72 -23.20 13.72
C LEU A 27 2.81 -22.22 14.23
N PRO A 28 3.33 -22.39 15.46
CA PRO A 28 4.46 -21.60 15.92
C PRO A 28 5.67 -21.88 15.01
N GLY A 29 6.24 -20.83 14.42
CA GLY A 29 7.42 -20.91 13.53
C GLY A 29 7.19 -20.56 12.06
N GLN A 30 5.98 -20.15 11.65
CA GLN A 30 5.79 -19.55 10.33
C GLN A 30 6.45 -18.16 10.28
N SER A 31 7.60 -18.04 9.63
CA SER A 31 8.08 -16.75 9.14
C SER A 31 7.28 -16.36 7.91
N VAL A 32 6.61 -15.22 7.96
CA VAL A 32 6.04 -14.59 6.76
C VAL A 32 7.23 -13.97 6.02
N GLY A 33 7.47 -14.41 4.79
CA GLY A 33 8.49 -13.79 3.93
C GLY A 33 8.04 -12.39 3.51
N PHE A 34 8.94 -11.41 3.56
CA PHE A 34 8.72 -10.09 2.98
C PHE A 34 9.52 -9.96 1.69
N VAL A 35 8.93 -9.27 0.71
CA VAL A 35 9.60 -8.91 -0.54
C VAL A 35 9.72 -7.39 -0.57
N GLU A 36 10.93 -6.90 -0.78
CA GLU A 36 11.21 -5.48 -0.95
C GLU A 36 11.31 -5.15 -2.44
N TYR A 37 10.77 -3.99 -2.83
CA TYR A 37 10.82 -3.50 -4.20
C TYR A 37 11.57 -2.16 -4.21
N PRO A 38 12.80 -2.13 -4.76
CA PRO A 38 13.58 -0.90 -4.84
C PRO A 38 12.88 0.12 -5.75
N ILE A 39 12.53 1.28 -5.19
CA ILE A 39 11.98 2.41 -5.97
C ILE A 39 13.10 2.98 -6.87
N PRO A 40 12.88 3.13 -8.19
CA PRO A 40 13.90 3.65 -9.11
C PRO A 40 14.45 5.02 -8.72
N THR A 41 13.59 5.92 -8.25
CA THR A 41 14.02 7.21 -7.71
C THR A 41 14.70 7.04 -6.35
N LEU A 42 15.97 7.41 -6.28
CA LEU A 42 16.72 7.44 -5.02
C LEU A 42 16.16 8.51 -4.09
N VAL A 43 16.13 8.21 -2.78
CA VAL A 43 15.65 9.13 -1.73
C VAL A 43 14.21 9.59 -1.99
N SER A 44 13.39 8.76 -2.64
CA SER A 44 12.01 9.07 -3.06
C SER A 44 11.04 9.38 -1.92
N SER A 45 11.31 8.86 -0.73
CA SER A 45 10.46 9.02 0.46
C SER A 45 8.99 8.65 0.18
N PRO A 46 8.68 7.36 -0.10
CA PRO A 46 7.32 6.90 -0.27
C PRO A 46 6.51 7.13 1.02
N ASP A 47 5.29 7.66 0.89
CA ASP A 47 4.43 8.01 2.03
C ASP A 47 3.07 7.27 1.93
N GLY A 48 2.05 7.92 1.36
CA GLY A 48 0.74 7.30 1.16
C GLY A 48 0.78 6.17 0.14
N ILE A 49 -0.07 5.15 0.36
CA ILE A 49 -0.23 4.00 -0.53
C ILE A 49 -1.71 3.58 -0.63
N ALA A 50 -2.16 3.21 -1.83
CA ALA A 50 -3.53 2.80 -2.10
C ALA A 50 -3.62 1.67 -3.15
N TRP A 51 -4.62 0.80 -3.01
CA TRP A 51 -4.95 -0.17 -4.04
C TRP A 51 -5.59 0.55 -5.24
N GLY A 52 -5.07 0.31 -6.43
CA GLY A 52 -5.56 0.90 -7.67
C GLY A 52 -6.70 0.10 -8.30
N PRO A 53 -7.59 0.74 -9.08
CA PRO A 53 -8.66 0.08 -9.81
C PRO A 53 -8.15 -0.84 -10.94
N ASP A 54 -6.88 -0.72 -11.30
CA ASP A 54 -6.17 -1.59 -12.24
C ASP A 54 -5.47 -2.80 -11.59
N GLY A 55 -5.67 -3.00 -10.28
CA GLY A 55 -5.07 -4.10 -9.53
C GLY A 55 -3.59 -3.93 -9.20
N ALA A 56 -3.03 -2.73 -9.42
CA ALA A 56 -1.70 -2.35 -8.97
C ALA A 56 -1.77 -1.63 -7.61
N MET A 57 -0.67 -1.57 -6.88
CA MET A 57 -0.53 -0.64 -5.76
C MET A 57 0.02 0.68 -6.27
N TRP A 58 -0.53 1.79 -5.76
CA TRP A 58 -0.12 3.14 -6.10
C TRP A 58 0.37 3.85 -4.84
N PHE A 59 1.44 4.63 -4.95
CA PHE A 59 2.05 5.32 -3.81
C PHE A 59 2.52 6.71 -4.19
N ALA A 60 2.58 7.62 -3.22
CA ALA A 60 3.15 8.94 -3.41
C ALA A 60 4.63 8.98 -3.00
N GLU A 61 5.47 9.63 -3.79
CA GLU A 61 6.88 9.88 -3.49
C GLU A 61 7.06 11.36 -3.13
N GLY A 62 7.11 11.67 -1.82
CA GLY A 62 7.16 13.04 -1.34
C GLY A 62 8.38 13.80 -1.87
N TYR A 63 9.58 13.28 -1.65
CA TYR A 63 10.82 13.88 -2.14
C TYR A 63 11.12 13.54 -3.59
N GLY A 64 10.60 12.41 -4.09
CA GLY A 64 10.69 12.05 -5.50
C GLY A 64 9.87 12.98 -6.41
N ASN A 65 8.85 13.65 -5.87
CA ASN A 65 7.84 14.45 -6.59
C ASN A 65 7.13 13.66 -7.70
N LYS A 66 6.77 12.42 -7.38
CA LYS A 66 6.13 11.47 -8.30
C LYS A 66 4.98 10.72 -7.63
N ILE A 67 4.13 10.14 -8.46
CA ILE A 67 3.26 9.04 -8.07
C ILE A 67 3.85 7.75 -8.64
N GLY A 68 4.15 6.81 -7.77
CA GLY A 68 4.61 5.48 -8.13
C GLY A 68 3.45 4.49 -8.28
N ARG A 69 3.63 3.51 -9.17
CA ARG A 69 2.73 2.39 -9.40
C ARG A 69 3.55 1.12 -9.43
N ILE A 70 3.21 0.14 -8.59
CA ILE A 70 3.80 -1.18 -8.60
C ILE A 70 2.77 -2.23 -9.03
N ALA A 71 3.05 -2.90 -10.16
CA ALA A 71 2.24 -4.01 -10.65
C ALA A 71 2.39 -5.25 -9.73
N PRO A 72 1.44 -6.21 -9.75
CA PRO A 72 1.58 -7.46 -9.00
C PRO A 72 2.84 -8.27 -9.33
N THR A 73 3.44 -8.04 -10.50
CA THR A 73 4.71 -8.63 -10.92
C THR A 73 5.95 -7.96 -10.29
N GLY A 74 5.77 -6.87 -9.54
CA GLY A 74 6.84 -6.09 -8.93
C GLY A 74 7.40 -4.97 -9.81
N VAL A 75 6.89 -4.80 -11.04
CA VAL A 75 7.35 -3.72 -11.94
C VAL A 75 6.86 -2.37 -11.44
N ILE A 76 7.79 -1.45 -11.19
CA ILE A 76 7.51 -0.08 -10.76
C ILE A 76 7.52 0.86 -11.97
N THR A 77 6.54 1.75 -12.04
CA THR A 77 6.46 2.88 -12.97
C THR A 77 6.22 4.14 -12.15
N GLU A 78 6.93 5.23 -12.46
CA GLU A 78 6.81 6.48 -11.72
C GLU A 78 6.33 7.60 -12.66
N TYR A 79 5.42 8.44 -12.17
CA TYR A 79 4.80 9.53 -12.91
C TYR A 79 5.12 10.86 -12.25
N ALA A 80 5.81 11.75 -12.96
CA ALA A 80 6.17 13.07 -12.44
C ALA A 80 4.93 13.93 -12.17
N VAL A 81 4.80 14.43 -10.94
CA VAL A 81 3.78 15.42 -10.61
C VAL A 81 4.13 16.74 -11.32
N PRO A 82 3.20 17.37 -12.07
CA PRO A 82 3.48 18.57 -12.85
C PRO A 82 3.98 19.76 -12.02
N THR A 83 3.43 19.96 -10.81
CA THR A 83 3.92 20.96 -9.87
C THR A 83 5.26 20.55 -9.30
N PRO A 84 6.33 21.35 -9.50
CA PRO A 84 7.63 21.04 -8.94
C PRO A 84 7.64 21.14 -7.41
N SER A 85 8.35 20.22 -6.74
CA SER A 85 8.57 20.25 -5.29
C SER A 85 7.29 20.34 -4.46
N SER A 86 6.20 19.72 -4.93
CA SER A 86 4.87 19.81 -4.36
C SER A 86 4.63 18.90 -3.16
N LEU A 87 5.56 17.97 -2.91
CA LEU A 87 5.54 17.01 -1.80
C LEU A 87 4.23 16.20 -1.76
N PRO A 88 3.99 15.30 -2.73
CA PRO A 88 2.80 14.47 -2.71
C PRO A 88 2.82 13.49 -1.52
N GLN A 89 1.68 13.31 -0.85
CA GLN A 89 1.58 12.44 0.35
C GLN A 89 0.39 11.48 0.29
N GLY A 90 -0.76 11.83 0.87
CA GLY A 90 -1.95 10.98 0.86
C GLY A 90 -2.39 10.64 -0.57
N ILE A 91 -2.78 9.39 -0.78
CA ILE A 91 -3.33 8.87 -2.04
C ILE A 91 -4.47 7.90 -1.73
N ALA A 92 -5.55 7.94 -2.52
CA ALA A 92 -6.70 7.06 -2.41
C ALA A 92 -7.31 6.77 -3.79
N ALA A 93 -7.96 5.62 -3.93
CA ALA A 93 -8.78 5.35 -5.12
C ALA A 93 -10.04 6.19 -5.10
N GLY A 94 -10.39 6.76 -6.26
CA GLY A 94 -11.63 7.51 -6.47
C GLY A 94 -12.73 6.70 -7.16
N PRO A 95 -13.97 7.23 -7.17
CA PRO A 95 -15.13 6.57 -7.81
C PRO A 95 -14.99 6.45 -9.34
N ASP A 96 -14.09 7.22 -9.93
CA ASP A 96 -13.95 7.44 -11.36
C ASP A 96 -12.82 6.61 -11.99
N ALA A 97 -12.45 5.51 -11.31
CA ALA A 97 -11.36 4.61 -11.69
C ALA A 97 -9.99 5.32 -11.84
N ALA A 98 -9.79 6.42 -11.12
CA ALA A 98 -8.53 7.12 -10.97
C ALA A 98 -8.04 7.04 -9.52
N LEU A 99 -6.78 7.43 -9.30
CA LEU A 99 -6.25 7.68 -7.98
C LEU A 99 -6.24 9.19 -7.75
N TRP A 100 -6.56 9.61 -6.54
CA TRP A 100 -6.53 10.99 -6.10
C TRP A 100 -5.49 11.12 -5.00
N PHE A 101 -4.69 12.17 -5.07
CA PHE A 101 -3.60 12.44 -4.14
C PHE A 101 -3.58 13.90 -3.74
N ILE A 102 -2.85 14.23 -2.68
CA ILE A 102 -2.65 15.61 -2.26
C ILE A 102 -1.23 16.07 -2.57
N GLU A 103 -1.07 17.37 -2.72
CA GLU A 103 0.24 18.04 -2.84
C GLU A 103 0.41 19.00 -1.66
N PHE A 104 1.19 18.58 -0.65
CA PHE A 104 1.29 19.30 0.63
C PHE A 104 1.82 20.73 0.47
N TYR A 105 2.90 20.91 -0.30
CA TYR A 105 3.46 22.23 -0.62
C TYR A 105 2.85 22.84 -1.88
N GLY A 106 2.16 22.05 -2.71
CA GLY A 106 1.51 22.52 -3.93
C GLY A 106 0.16 23.21 -3.70
N ASP A 107 -0.42 23.10 -2.50
CA ASP A 107 -1.79 23.54 -2.18
C ASP A 107 -2.80 23.02 -3.23
N LYS A 108 -2.70 21.72 -3.56
CA LYS A 108 -3.48 21.09 -4.62
C LYS A 108 -3.97 19.70 -4.26
N ILE A 109 -5.04 19.31 -4.93
CA ILE A 109 -5.46 17.92 -5.10
C ILE A 109 -5.04 17.48 -6.49
N GLY A 110 -4.31 16.38 -6.59
CA GLY A 110 -3.97 15.73 -7.84
C GLY A 110 -4.90 14.55 -8.14
N ARG A 111 -5.14 14.31 -9.42
CA ARG A 111 -5.86 13.13 -9.93
C ARG A 111 -5.01 12.49 -11.01
N ILE A 112 -4.72 11.20 -10.87
CA ILE A 112 -3.98 10.41 -11.85
C ILE A 112 -4.82 9.24 -12.36
N THR A 113 -4.95 9.14 -13.68
CA THR A 113 -5.56 7.96 -14.32
C THR A 113 -4.60 6.77 -14.29
N THR A 114 -5.11 5.55 -14.45
CA THR A 114 -4.26 4.34 -14.51
C THR A 114 -3.32 4.31 -15.73
N ALA A 115 -3.57 5.17 -16.72
CA ALA A 115 -2.69 5.41 -17.86
C ALA A 115 -1.59 6.45 -17.58
N GLY A 116 -1.54 7.04 -16.38
CA GLY A 116 -0.50 7.98 -15.98
C GLY A 116 -0.78 9.45 -16.28
N VAL A 117 -2.00 9.80 -16.72
CA VAL A 117 -2.37 11.21 -16.98
C VAL A 117 -2.75 11.89 -15.67
N ILE A 118 -2.07 13.00 -15.35
CA ILE A 118 -2.28 13.80 -14.14
C ILE A 118 -3.07 15.08 -14.45
N THR A 119 -4.02 15.41 -13.59
CA THR A 119 -4.73 16.70 -13.54
C THR A 119 -4.67 17.24 -12.12
N GLU A 120 -4.43 18.54 -11.95
CA GLU A 120 -4.28 19.18 -10.63
C GLU A 120 -5.40 20.21 -10.40
N TYR A 121 -5.88 20.28 -9.17
CA TYR A 121 -6.93 21.19 -8.72
C TYR A 121 -6.40 22.04 -7.57
N GLY A 122 -6.36 23.36 -7.75
CA GLY A 122 -5.88 24.29 -6.74
C GLY A 122 -6.81 24.40 -5.54
N LEU A 123 -6.22 24.51 -4.36
CA LEU A 123 -6.87 24.83 -3.09
C LEU A 123 -6.59 26.29 -2.70
N ALA A 124 -7.14 26.72 -1.57
CA ALA A 124 -6.77 28.00 -0.98
C ALA A 124 -5.27 28.01 -0.61
N PRO A 125 -4.56 29.14 -0.74
CA PRO A 125 -3.16 29.22 -0.36
C PRO A 125 -2.93 28.83 1.11
N SER A 126 -1.82 28.15 1.39
CA SER A 126 -1.45 27.67 2.73
C SER A 126 -2.47 26.71 3.36
N SER A 127 -3.17 25.94 2.51
CA SER A 127 -4.11 24.90 2.94
C SER A 127 -3.42 23.68 3.50
N SER A 128 -2.19 23.38 3.03
CA SER A 128 -1.36 22.26 3.51
C SER A 128 -2.14 20.94 3.63
N PRO A 129 -2.76 20.46 2.52
CA PRO A 129 -3.53 19.23 2.56
C PRO A 129 -2.61 18.05 2.92
N ASN A 130 -3.12 17.06 3.66
CA ASN A 130 -2.30 15.93 4.13
C ASN A 130 -2.95 14.56 3.85
N GLY A 131 -4.19 14.37 4.31
CA GLY A 131 -4.96 13.15 4.06
C GLY A 131 -5.98 13.32 2.94
N ILE A 132 -6.32 12.20 2.28
CA ILE A 132 -7.43 12.12 1.32
C ILE A 132 -8.11 10.75 1.46
N ALA A 133 -9.43 10.74 1.34
CA ALA A 133 -10.24 9.53 1.40
C ALA A 133 -11.54 9.73 0.63
N GLN A 134 -12.08 8.65 0.09
CA GLN A 134 -13.39 8.70 -0.54
C GLN A 134 -14.50 8.86 0.50
N GLY A 135 -15.39 9.83 0.28
CA GLY A 135 -16.61 10.05 1.05
C GLY A 135 -17.70 9.00 0.75
N PRO A 136 -18.70 8.82 1.63
CA PRO A 136 -19.81 7.88 1.41
C PRO A 136 -20.68 8.19 0.19
N ASP A 137 -20.68 9.45 -0.25
CA ASP A 137 -21.34 9.95 -1.46
C ASP A 137 -20.49 9.80 -2.72
N GLY A 138 -19.28 9.25 -2.59
CA GLY A 138 -18.32 9.09 -3.67
C GLY A 138 -17.46 10.32 -3.92
N ALA A 139 -17.57 11.40 -3.16
CA ALA A 139 -16.66 12.53 -3.28
C ALA A 139 -15.23 12.15 -2.87
N MET A 140 -14.23 12.87 -3.38
CA MET A 140 -12.84 12.79 -2.96
C MET A 140 -12.42 14.06 -2.21
#